data_AF-A0A8I3ADR7-F1
#
_entry.id   AF-A0A8I3ADR7-F1
#
_cell.length_a   1.000
_cell.length_b   1.000
_cell.length_c   1.000
_cell.angle_alpha   90.00
_cell.angle_beta   90.00
_cell.angle_gamma   90.00
#
_symmetry.space_group_name_H-M   'P 1'
#
loop_
_entity.id
_entity.type
_entity.pdbx_description
1 polymer ?
#
loop_
_entity_poly.entity_id
_entity_poly.type
_entity_poly.pdbx_seq_one_letter_code
_entity_poly.pdbx_strand_id
1 'polypeptide(L)'
;MSDSGSSSSTWQELWQQAYSSTTAPYPRIMRVGQLDAELLDQELVHLLYEPLQKSLNLISTALRTRFDLELRLVIRLALYKFSLWNLGASYGARLQGLKYSTPNMPSDPVYRTPGGLPRRTFIIHGVLTIVVPYLYNRLRAHALSQAWPDTPSSDTRRMAWRMLTRLESMHSVLSLLNFVAFLLNGRHRSLSDRFLGMSLVPTSSQAKREVSYEFMNRQMEFLLFLLPLINTRSLQRQVTRLISQLTSPAILSNTSKSAPRIYLRKRGKYEALSADQCAVCAENASYSLNLGYTSDALSVASATERAPEPTRDDEVPRFPIHTPYITSCGHVYCYHCIAERMMRTADEGLDSGWECLRCAESVKSADRLEAEESIPAHSDTMSDYEFSSDVDVTDLSGSASSYLGSLSE
;
A
#
# COMPACT_ATOMS: atom_id res chain seq x y z
N MET A 1 -19.51 -70.54 -35.10
CA MET A 1 -18.19 -70.00 -34.68
C MET A 1 -18.34 -68.50 -34.57
N SER A 2 -17.93 -67.97 -33.40
CA SER A 2 -17.56 -66.59 -33.09
C SER A 2 -18.60 -65.48 -33.25
N ASP A 3 -19.38 -65.25 -32.18
CA ASP A 3 -19.85 -63.92 -31.79
C ASP A 3 -18.67 -63.11 -31.25
N SER A 4 -18.30 -62.03 -31.93
CA SER A 4 -17.29 -61.07 -31.48
C SER A 4 -17.97 -59.98 -30.63
N GLY A 5 -18.21 -60.30 -29.36
CA GLY A 5 -18.59 -59.31 -28.35
C GLY A 5 -17.36 -58.52 -27.91
N SER A 6 -17.20 -57.30 -28.42
CA SER A 6 -16.16 -56.37 -27.99
C SER A 6 -16.40 -55.97 -26.53
N SER A 7 -15.63 -56.54 -25.61
CA SER A 7 -15.54 -56.09 -24.22
C SER A 7 -14.93 -54.68 -24.20
N SER A 8 -15.76 -53.64 -24.10
CA SER A 8 -15.31 -52.32 -23.68
C SER A 8 -14.51 -52.51 -22.40
N SER A 9 -13.24 -52.09 -22.41
CA SER A 9 -12.37 -52.30 -21.26
C SER A 9 -12.96 -51.56 -20.06
N THR A 10 -13.12 -52.24 -18.93
CA THR A 10 -13.59 -51.68 -17.65
C THR A 10 -12.86 -50.38 -17.27
N TRP A 11 -11.60 -50.24 -17.69
CA TRP A 11 -10.83 -49.01 -17.54
C TRP A 11 -11.37 -47.83 -18.36
N GLN A 12 -11.93 -48.04 -19.56
CA GLN A 12 -12.59 -46.99 -20.35
C GLN A 12 -13.89 -46.50 -19.69
N GLU A 13 -14.67 -47.40 -19.11
CA GLU A 13 -15.88 -47.04 -18.35
C GLU A 13 -15.53 -46.29 -17.07
N LEU A 14 -14.49 -46.71 -16.35
CA LEU A 14 -13.97 -45.99 -15.19
C LEU A 14 -13.37 -44.63 -15.58
N TRP A 15 -12.71 -44.53 -16.73
CA TRP A 15 -12.21 -43.26 -17.28
C TRP A 15 -13.34 -42.32 -17.67
N GLN A 16 -14.40 -42.82 -18.32
CA GLN A 16 -15.58 -42.03 -18.67
C GLN A 16 -16.36 -41.61 -17.42
N GLN A 17 -16.45 -42.47 -16.39
CA GLN A 17 -17.02 -42.11 -15.09
C GLN A 17 -16.18 -41.06 -14.37
N ALA A 18 -14.85 -41.16 -14.36
CA ALA A 18 -13.95 -40.16 -13.81
C ALA A 18 -14.02 -38.81 -14.56
N TYR A 19 -14.16 -38.86 -15.89
CA TYR A 19 -14.33 -37.67 -16.72
C TYR A 19 -15.70 -37.01 -16.51
N SER A 20 -16.77 -37.80 -16.35
CA SER A 20 -18.12 -37.29 -16.07
C SER A 20 -18.31 -36.78 -14.64
N SER A 21 -17.56 -37.33 -13.67
CA SER A 21 -17.58 -36.92 -12.25
C SER A 21 -16.64 -35.77 -11.94
N THR A 22 -15.73 -35.42 -12.86
CA THR A 22 -15.03 -34.13 -12.82
C THR A 22 -16.04 -33.05 -13.22
N THR A 23 -16.84 -32.61 -12.25
CA THR A 23 -17.64 -31.39 -12.33
C THR A 23 -16.76 -30.34 -12.99
N ALA A 24 -17.11 -29.93 -14.21
CA ALA A 24 -16.29 -29.01 -14.98
C ALA A 24 -15.89 -27.85 -14.06
N PRO A 25 -14.59 -27.58 -13.84
CA PRO A 25 -14.18 -26.56 -12.91
C PRO A 25 -14.88 -25.27 -13.34
N TYR A 26 -15.71 -24.71 -12.46
CA TYR A 26 -16.41 -23.45 -12.73
C TYR A 26 -15.40 -22.50 -13.35
N PRO A 27 -15.68 -21.95 -14.56
CA PRO A 27 -14.71 -21.15 -15.27
C PRO A 27 -14.28 -20.02 -14.35
N ARG A 28 -13.02 -20.07 -13.88
CA ARG A 28 -12.49 -19.08 -12.95
C ARG A 28 -12.36 -17.78 -13.72
N ILE A 29 -13.35 -16.90 -13.56
CA ILE A 29 -13.31 -15.58 -14.18
C ILE A 29 -12.10 -14.83 -13.63
N MET A 30 -11.27 -14.29 -14.52
CA MET A 30 -10.15 -13.44 -14.11
C MET A 30 -10.71 -12.18 -13.44
N ARG A 31 -10.42 -12.02 -12.14
CA ARG A 31 -10.85 -10.85 -11.34
C ARG A 31 -10.37 -9.54 -11.95
N VAL A 32 -9.14 -9.55 -12.46
CA VAL A 32 -8.53 -8.41 -13.17
C VAL A 32 -9.36 -8.04 -14.40
N GLY A 33 -9.80 -9.01 -15.21
CA GLY A 33 -10.63 -8.72 -16.38
C GLY A 33 -11.99 -8.09 -16.03
N GLN A 34 -12.58 -8.44 -14.88
CA GLN A 34 -13.80 -7.79 -14.41
C GLN A 34 -13.56 -6.33 -13.96
N LEU A 35 -12.40 -6.06 -13.35
CA LEU A 35 -12.02 -4.72 -12.91
C LEU A 35 -11.61 -3.83 -14.09
N ASP A 36 -10.82 -4.37 -15.04
CA ASP A 36 -10.45 -3.72 -16.29
C ASP A 36 -11.70 -3.35 -17.11
N ALA A 37 -12.69 -4.24 -17.15
CA ALA A 37 -13.97 -3.95 -17.81
C ALA A 37 -14.68 -2.72 -17.21
N GLU A 38 -14.64 -2.56 -15.89
CA GLU A 38 -15.22 -1.40 -15.21
C GLU A 38 -14.43 -0.12 -15.50
N LEU A 39 -13.10 -0.19 -15.49
CA LEU A 39 -12.25 0.94 -15.81
C LEU A 39 -12.50 1.43 -17.24
N LEU A 40 -12.57 0.49 -18.21
CA LEU A 40 -12.88 0.79 -19.61
C LEU A 40 -14.25 1.46 -19.77
N ASP A 41 -15.26 1.01 -19.02
CA ASP A 41 -16.59 1.63 -19.05
C ASP A 41 -16.56 3.08 -18.52
N GLN A 42 -15.73 3.36 -17.49
CA GLN A 42 -15.56 4.72 -16.95
C GLN A 42 -14.81 5.62 -17.93
N GLU A 43 -13.73 5.12 -18.53
CA GLU A 43 -12.95 5.84 -19.55
C GLU A 43 -13.79 6.14 -20.78
N LEU A 44 -14.62 5.19 -21.25
CA LEU A 44 -15.52 5.41 -22.38
C LEU A 44 -16.47 6.58 -22.13
N VAL A 45 -17.05 6.68 -20.93
CA VAL A 45 -17.90 7.81 -20.57
C VAL A 45 -17.12 9.12 -20.59
N HIS A 46 -15.88 9.13 -20.09
CA HIS A 46 -15.02 10.31 -20.10
C HIS A 46 -14.67 10.75 -21.53
N LEU A 47 -14.28 9.81 -22.39
CA LEU A 47 -13.93 10.06 -23.80
C LEU A 47 -15.11 10.60 -24.62
N LEU A 48 -16.34 10.15 -24.33
CA LEU A 48 -17.53 10.70 -24.99
C LEU A 48 -17.93 12.07 -24.44
N TYR A 49 -17.67 12.31 -23.14
CA TYR A 49 -18.03 13.54 -22.46
C TYR A 49 -17.10 14.71 -22.82
N GLU A 50 -15.79 14.48 -22.93
CA GLU A 50 -14.80 15.54 -23.13
C GLU A 50 -15.02 16.38 -24.42
N PRO A 51 -15.26 15.78 -25.61
CA PRO A 51 -15.55 16.56 -26.82
C PRO A 51 -16.82 17.40 -26.71
N LEU A 52 -17.86 16.85 -26.07
CA LEU A 52 -19.13 17.54 -25.84
C LEU A 52 -18.97 18.71 -24.86
N GLN A 53 -18.10 18.56 -23.86
CA GLN A 53 -17.78 19.64 -22.94
C GLN A 53 -16.99 20.76 -23.65
N LYS A 54 -16.04 20.40 -24.53
CA LYS A 54 -15.26 21.35 -25.34
C LYS A 54 -16.16 22.13 -26.29
N SER A 55 -17.11 21.48 -26.97
CA SER A 55 -18.05 22.18 -27.86
C SER A 55 -19.00 23.11 -27.11
N LEU A 56 -19.51 22.70 -25.94
CA LEU A 56 -20.36 23.56 -25.10
C LEU A 56 -19.61 24.78 -24.54
N ASN A 57 -18.31 24.64 -24.24
CA ASN A 57 -17.47 25.76 -23.81
C ASN A 57 -17.39 26.88 -24.85
N LEU A 58 -17.37 26.54 -26.15
CA LEU A 58 -17.32 27.52 -27.23
C LEU A 58 -18.62 28.34 -27.32
N ILE A 59 -19.75 27.74 -26.92
CA ILE A 59 -21.07 28.38 -26.98
C ILE A 59 -21.30 29.25 -25.74
N SER A 60 -21.15 28.67 -24.54
CA SER A 60 -21.11 29.46 -23.30
C SER A 60 -20.63 28.62 -22.11
N THR A 61 -19.84 29.27 -21.26
CA THR A 61 -19.35 28.69 -20.00
C THR A 61 -20.49 28.42 -19.00
N ALA A 62 -21.57 29.22 -19.04
CA ALA A 62 -22.74 29.05 -18.18
C ALA A 62 -23.58 27.81 -18.53
N LEU A 63 -23.68 27.43 -19.81
CA LEU A 63 -24.37 26.19 -20.20
C LEU A 63 -23.57 24.96 -19.79
N ARG A 64 -22.23 24.98 -19.88
CA ARG A 64 -21.38 23.88 -19.43
C ARG A 64 -21.62 23.52 -17.96
N THR A 65 -21.60 24.52 -17.06
CA THR A 65 -21.75 24.26 -15.63
C THR A 65 -23.15 23.75 -15.29
N ARG A 66 -24.18 24.22 -15.99
CA ARG A 66 -25.57 23.78 -15.80
C ARG A 66 -25.84 22.38 -16.33
N PHE A 67 -25.22 21.98 -17.44
CA PHE A 67 -25.47 20.71 -18.13
C PHE A 67 -24.44 19.61 -17.84
N ASP A 68 -23.42 19.84 -17.01
CA ASP A 68 -22.39 18.83 -16.67
C ASP A 68 -22.99 17.49 -16.23
N LEU A 69 -23.91 17.51 -15.27
CA LEU A 69 -24.56 16.31 -14.74
C LEU A 69 -25.54 15.68 -15.73
N GLU A 70 -26.28 16.51 -16.49
CA GLU A 70 -27.27 16.04 -17.47
C GLU A 70 -26.61 15.35 -18.65
N LEU A 71 -25.50 15.92 -19.16
CA LEU A 71 -24.78 15.35 -20.29
C LEU A 71 -24.19 13.98 -19.93
N ARG A 72 -23.58 13.85 -18.75
CA ARG A 72 -23.07 12.56 -18.25
C ARG A 72 -24.20 11.54 -18.05
N LEU A 73 -25.36 11.97 -17.57
CA LEU A 73 -26.53 11.12 -17.43
C LEU A 73 -27.00 10.58 -18.79
N VAL A 74 -27.16 11.46 -19.78
CA VAL A 74 -27.61 11.09 -21.13
C VAL A 74 -26.64 10.12 -21.79
N ILE A 75 -25.32 10.36 -21.70
CA ILE A 75 -24.29 9.45 -22.23
C ILE A 75 -24.41 8.08 -21.56
N ARG A 76 -24.49 8.03 -20.22
CA ARG A 76 -24.62 6.76 -19.48
C ARG A 76 -25.90 6.02 -19.84
N LEU A 77 -27.02 6.73 -19.98
CA LEU A 77 -28.31 6.15 -20.37
C LEU A 77 -28.26 5.60 -21.80
N ALA A 78 -27.65 6.33 -22.73
CA ALA A 78 -27.43 5.88 -24.10
C ALA A 78 -26.57 4.61 -24.13
N LEU A 79 -25.41 4.61 -23.45
CA LEU A 79 -24.55 3.43 -23.35
C LEU A 79 -25.27 2.24 -22.71
N TYR A 80 -26.07 2.47 -21.67
CA TYR A 80 -26.85 1.43 -21.02
C TYR A 80 -27.91 0.84 -21.97
N LYS A 81 -28.59 1.71 -22.73
CA LYS A 81 -29.61 1.31 -23.70
C LYS A 81 -29.03 0.56 -24.89
N PHE A 82 -27.87 0.96 -25.40
CA PHE A 82 -27.28 0.32 -26.57
C PHE A 82 -26.44 -0.91 -26.22
N SER A 83 -25.68 -0.87 -25.13
CA SER A 83 -24.79 -1.95 -24.72
C SER A 83 -25.53 -2.97 -23.86
N LEU A 84 -26.00 -2.58 -22.68
CA LEU A 84 -26.59 -3.51 -21.71
C LEU A 84 -27.91 -4.12 -22.20
N TRP A 85 -28.83 -3.28 -22.70
CA TRP A 85 -30.17 -3.74 -23.10
C TRP A 85 -30.16 -4.64 -24.34
N ASN A 86 -29.33 -4.29 -25.34
CA ASN A 86 -29.31 -5.02 -26.61
C ASN A 86 -28.35 -6.22 -26.57
N LEU A 87 -27.17 -6.06 -25.92
CA LEU A 87 -26.09 -7.05 -25.99
C LEU A 87 -25.97 -7.90 -24.71
N GLY A 88 -26.54 -7.46 -23.59
CA GLY A 88 -26.48 -8.21 -22.32
C GLY A 88 -25.13 -8.15 -21.60
N ALA A 89 -24.24 -7.26 -22.03
CA ALA A 89 -22.93 -6.99 -21.46
C ALA A 89 -22.68 -5.48 -21.52
N SER A 90 -21.87 -4.94 -20.61
CA SER A 90 -21.36 -3.57 -20.78
C SER A 90 -20.28 -3.57 -21.86
N TYR A 91 -19.90 -2.39 -22.34
CA TYR A 91 -18.96 -2.29 -23.44
C TYR A 91 -17.60 -2.85 -23.04
N GLY A 92 -17.07 -2.42 -21.89
CA GLY A 92 -15.83 -2.94 -21.31
C GLY A 92 -15.92 -4.43 -21.00
N ALA A 93 -17.04 -4.91 -20.45
CA ALA A 93 -17.24 -6.34 -20.20
C ALA A 93 -17.19 -7.16 -21.50
N ARG A 94 -17.81 -6.66 -22.57
CA ARG A 94 -17.80 -7.32 -23.89
C ARG A 94 -16.39 -7.37 -24.49
N LEU A 95 -15.60 -6.30 -24.35
CA LEU A 95 -14.20 -6.29 -24.78
C LEU A 95 -13.35 -7.32 -24.02
N GLN A 96 -13.66 -7.54 -22.74
CA GLN A 96 -13.03 -8.58 -21.91
C GLN A 96 -13.67 -9.98 -22.12
N GLY A 97 -14.58 -10.13 -23.09
CA GLY A 97 -15.25 -11.41 -23.38
C GLY A 97 -16.26 -11.85 -22.31
N LEU A 98 -16.72 -10.95 -21.45
CA LEU A 98 -17.63 -11.23 -20.32
C LEU A 98 -19.09 -10.86 -20.67
N LYS A 99 -20.03 -11.64 -20.14
CA LYS A 99 -21.48 -11.42 -20.24
C LYS A 99 -22.13 -11.47 -18.86
N TYR A 100 -23.17 -10.68 -18.63
CA TYR A 100 -23.93 -10.76 -17.39
C TYR A 100 -24.81 -12.02 -17.37
N SER A 101 -24.80 -12.71 -16.24
CA SER A 101 -25.61 -13.88 -15.94
C SER A 101 -26.29 -13.72 -14.58
N THR A 102 -27.53 -14.18 -14.49
CA THR A 102 -28.31 -14.23 -13.24
C THR A 102 -28.67 -15.68 -12.92
N PRO A 103 -28.63 -16.08 -11.63
CA PRO A 103 -29.02 -17.43 -11.23
C PRO A 103 -30.51 -17.70 -11.48
N ASN A 104 -31.37 -16.70 -11.27
CA ASN A 104 -32.82 -16.81 -11.40
C ASN A 104 -33.28 -16.39 -12.80
N MET A 105 -33.02 -17.24 -13.78
CA MET A 105 -33.40 -16.98 -15.17
C MET A 105 -34.83 -17.49 -15.44
N PRO A 106 -35.79 -16.62 -15.79
CA PRO A 106 -37.14 -17.07 -16.14
C PRO A 106 -37.10 -17.92 -17.41
N SER A 107 -37.78 -19.07 -17.40
CA SER A 107 -37.83 -20.02 -18.52
C SER A 107 -38.43 -19.40 -19.78
N ASP A 108 -39.41 -18.52 -19.63
CA ASP A 108 -40.13 -17.91 -20.75
C ASP A 108 -39.32 -16.81 -21.43
N PRO A 109 -39.20 -16.82 -22.78
CA PRO A 109 -38.45 -15.82 -23.53
C PRO A 109 -39.09 -14.43 -23.51
N VAL A 110 -40.39 -14.31 -23.22
CA VAL A 110 -41.14 -13.05 -23.21
C VAL A 110 -40.63 -12.07 -22.13
N TYR A 111 -40.21 -12.60 -20.97
CA TYR A 111 -39.68 -11.79 -19.87
C TYR A 111 -38.19 -11.47 -20.02
N ARG A 112 -37.55 -11.98 -21.08
CA ARG A 112 -36.14 -11.73 -21.38
C ARG A 112 -35.99 -10.47 -22.25
N THR A 113 -34.86 -9.82 -22.06
CA THR A 113 -34.35 -8.79 -22.97
C THR A 113 -33.57 -9.45 -24.12
N PRO A 114 -33.29 -8.74 -25.22
CA PRO A 114 -32.40 -9.23 -26.27
C PRO A 114 -31.03 -9.71 -25.76
N GLY A 115 -30.52 -9.09 -24.70
CA GLY A 115 -29.29 -9.50 -24.01
C GLY A 115 -29.37 -10.80 -23.19
N GLY A 116 -30.57 -11.35 -22.96
CA GLY A 116 -30.78 -12.64 -22.30
C GLY A 116 -31.07 -12.57 -20.79
N LEU A 117 -31.25 -11.40 -20.18
CA LEU A 117 -31.57 -11.28 -18.75
C LEU A 117 -33.00 -10.78 -18.52
N PRO A 118 -33.59 -11.03 -17.33
CA PRO A 118 -34.93 -10.55 -16.97
C PRO A 118 -35.04 -9.02 -17.06
N ARG A 119 -36.09 -8.52 -17.73
CA ARG A 119 -36.32 -7.08 -17.96
C ARG A 119 -36.33 -6.25 -16.68
N ARG A 120 -36.96 -6.76 -15.61
CA ARG A 120 -37.08 -6.06 -14.32
C ARG A 120 -35.70 -5.85 -13.69
N THR A 121 -34.83 -6.85 -13.75
CA THR A 121 -33.47 -6.77 -13.20
C THR A 121 -32.65 -5.71 -13.92
N PHE A 122 -32.76 -5.60 -15.24
CA PHE A 122 -32.12 -4.51 -15.97
C PHE A 122 -32.66 -3.13 -15.57
N ILE A 123 -33.98 -2.97 -15.46
CA ILE A 123 -34.54 -1.67 -15.05
C ILE A 123 -34.03 -1.29 -13.65
N ILE A 124 -34.08 -2.21 -12.68
CA ILE A 124 -33.60 -1.95 -11.32
C ILE A 124 -32.10 -1.66 -11.33
N HIS A 125 -31.31 -2.44 -12.08
CA HIS A 125 -29.88 -2.21 -12.20
C HIS A 125 -29.55 -0.83 -12.79
N GLY A 126 -30.24 -0.44 -13.87
CA GLY A 126 -30.03 0.85 -14.52
C GLY A 126 -30.43 2.01 -13.62
N VAL A 127 -31.55 1.89 -12.90
CA VAL A 127 -31.96 2.89 -11.90
C VAL A 127 -30.90 3.02 -10.79
N LEU A 128 -30.43 1.90 -10.25
CA LEU A 128 -29.47 1.89 -9.14
C LEU A 128 -28.07 2.40 -9.55
N THR A 129 -27.63 2.14 -10.79
CA THR A 129 -26.28 2.52 -11.25
C THR A 129 -26.22 3.88 -11.95
N ILE A 130 -27.32 4.36 -12.53
CA ILE A 130 -27.35 5.60 -13.32
C ILE A 130 -28.15 6.68 -12.59
N VAL A 131 -29.40 6.38 -12.24
CA VAL A 131 -30.35 7.38 -11.71
C VAL A 131 -30.02 7.74 -10.27
N VAL A 132 -29.69 6.76 -9.42
CA VAL A 132 -29.35 7.01 -8.01
C VAL A 132 -28.11 7.91 -7.86
N PRO A 133 -26.96 7.64 -8.52
CA PRO A 133 -25.81 8.54 -8.44
C PRO A 133 -26.08 9.93 -9.03
N TYR A 134 -26.87 10.03 -10.11
CA TYR A 134 -27.28 11.32 -10.65
C TYR A 134 -28.10 12.12 -9.65
N LEU A 135 -29.13 11.51 -9.04
CA LEU A 135 -29.99 12.17 -8.08
C LEU A 135 -29.21 12.58 -6.83
N TYR A 136 -28.31 11.72 -6.35
CA TYR A 136 -27.38 12.04 -5.27
C TYR A 136 -26.53 13.29 -5.59
N ASN A 137 -25.88 13.31 -6.75
CA ASN A 137 -25.05 14.45 -7.17
C ASN A 137 -25.87 15.72 -7.36
N ARG A 138 -27.08 15.61 -7.90
CA ARG A 138 -28.02 16.73 -8.08
C ARG A 138 -28.46 17.30 -6.74
N LEU A 139 -28.82 16.45 -5.78
CA LEU A 139 -29.19 16.86 -4.43
C LEU A 139 -28.00 17.48 -3.69
N ARG A 140 -26.80 16.91 -3.83
CA ARG A 140 -25.58 17.45 -3.24
C ARG A 140 -25.25 18.84 -3.79
N ALA A 141 -25.31 19.02 -5.11
CA ALA A 141 -25.09 20.32 -5.74
C ALA A 141 -26.12 21.36 -5.26
N HIS A 142 -27.39 20.96 -5.13
CA HIS A 142 -28.45 21.83 -4.61
C HIS A 142 -28.27 22.17 -3.12
N ALA A 143 -27.85 21.20 -2.30
CA ALA A 143 -27.58 21.41 -0.88
C ALA A 143 -26.39 22.36 -0.67
N LEU A 144 -25.37 22.27 -1.52
CA LEU A 144 -24.21 23.16 -1.48
C LEU A 144 -24.56 24.58 -1.95
N SER A 145 -25.37 24.74 -2.99
CA SER A 145 -25.78 26.08 -3.46
C SER A 145 -26.65 26.82 -2.44
N GLN A 146 -27.35 26.10 -1.58
CA GLN A 146 -28.15 26.65 -0.48
C GLN A 146 -27.40 26.69 0.86
N ALA A 147 -26.09 26.42 0.89
CA ALA A 147 -25.27 26.42 2.09
C ALA A 147 -25.88 25.62 3.27
N TRP A 148 -26.48 24.45 3.00
CA TRP A 148 -27.01 23.58 4.05
C TRP A 148 -26.02 23.24 5.18
N PRO A 149 -24.69 23.18 4.93
CA PRO A 149 -23.71 23.00 5.99
C PRO A 149 -23.65 24.14 7.03
N ASP A 150 -24.09 25.35 6.70
CA ASP A 150 -23.95 26.51 7.59
C ASP A 150 -25.25 26.84 8.34
N THR A 151 -26.33 26.10 8.06
CA THR A 151 -27.64 26.29 8.71
C THR A 151 -27.64 25.86 10.19
N PRO A 152 -28.40 26.57 11.06
CA PRO A 152 -28.48 26.26 12.48
C PRO A 152 -29.05 24.86 12.74
N SER A 153 -28.71 24.28 13.90
CA SER A 153 -28.96 22.87 14.23
C SER A 153 -30.45 22.49 14.33
N SER A 154 -31.35 23.45 14.49
CA SER A 154 -32.80 23.27 14.54
C SER A 154 -33.44 22.94 13.19
N ASP A 155 -32.78 23.27 12.08
CA ASP A 155 -33.39 23.17 10.77
C ASP A 155 -33.35 21.74 10.21
N THR A 156 -34.45 21.33 9.58
CA THR A 156 -34.56 20.04 8.88
C THR A 156 -33.52 19.87 7.78
N ARG A 157 -33.04 20.98 7.19
CA ARG A 157 -31.97 21.01 6.18
C ARG A 157 -30.65 20.48 6.72
N ARG A 158 -30.29 20.86 7.95
CA ARG A 158 -29.08 20.36 8.64
C ARG A 158 -29.19 18.88 8.96
N MET A 159 -30.39 18.39 9.28
CA MET A 159 -30.67 16.96 9.45
C MET A 159 -30.54 16.20 8.11
N ALA A 160 -31.12 16.73 7.04
CA ALA A 160 -31.03 16.14 5.70
C ALA A 160 -29.58 16.06 5.21
N TRP A 161 -28.78 17.11 5.42
CA TRP A 161 -27.34 17.10 5.12
C TRP A 161 -26.62 15.99 5.90
N ARG A 162 -26.85 15.90 7.22
CA ARG A 162 -26.27 14.82 8.05
C ARG A 162 -26.67 13.42 7.55
N MET A 163 -27.92 13.23 7.15
CA MET A 163 -28.38 11.95 6.59
C MET A 163 -27.70 11.65 5.24
N LEU A 164 -27.58 12.64 4.36
CA LEU A 164 -26.89 12.49 3.08
C LEU A 164 -25.42 12.09 3.28
N THR A 165 -24.70 12.76 4.19
CA THR A 165 -23.30 12.44 4.51
C THR A 165 -23.15 11.07 5.19
N ARG A 166 -24.10 10.69 6.05
CA ARG A 166 -24.12 9.34 6.65
C ARG A 166 -24.38 8.25 5.61
N LEU A 167 -25.29 8.48 4.66
CA LEU A 167 -25.53 7.53 3.57
C LEU A 167 -24.30 7.39 2.67
N GLU A 168 -23.57 8.48 2.41
CA GLU A 168 -22.30 8.46 1.68
C GLU A 168 -21.23 7.65 2.41
N SER A 169 -21.06 7.86 3.72
CA SER A 169 -20.09 7.09 4.51
C SER A 169 -20.49 5.61 4.61
N MET A 170 -21.78 5.31 4.83
CA MET A 170 -22.31 3.95 4.86
C MET A 170 -22.12 3.25 3.51
N HIS A 171 -22.42 3.91 2.40
CA HIS A 171 -22.18 3.38 1.06
C HIS A 171 -20.70 3.11 0.82
N SER A 172 -19.81 3.99 1.28
CA SER A 172 -18.35 3.81 1.14
C SER A 172 -17.84 2.59 1.92
N VAL A 173 -18.30 2.41 3.16
CA VAL A 173 -17.97 1.22 3.98
C VAL A 173 -18.53 -0.05 3.34
N LEU A 174 -19.79 -0.03 2.89
CA LEU A 174 -20.39 -1.17 2.19
C LEU A 174 -19.64 -1.49 0.89
N SER A 175 -19.22 -0.48 0.14
CA SER A 175 -18.46 -0.65 -1.10
C SER A 175 -17.10 -1.27 -0.84
N LEU A 176 -16.42 -0.83 0.23
CA LEU A 176 -15.16 -1.42 0.66
C LEU A 176 -15.33 -2.89 1.09
N LEU A 177 -16.35 -3.21 1.90
CA LEU A 177 -16.66 -4.58 2.29
C LEU A 177 -17.02 -5.45 1.07
N ASN A 178 -17.75 -4.90 0.11
CA ASN A 178 -18.06 -5.57 -1.15
C ASN A 178 -16.79 -5.86 -1.95
N PHE A 179 -15.90 -4.88 -2.05
CA PHE A 179 -14.62 -5.01 -2.75
C PHE A 179 -13.71 -6.06 -2.08
N VAL A 180 -13.60 -6.07 -0.75
CA VAL A 180 -12.86 -7.12 -0.02
C VAL A 180 -13.46 -8.50 -0.29
N ALA A 181 -14.78 -8.63 -0.18
CA ALA A 181 -15.46 -9.88 -0.52
C ALA A 181 -15.31 -10.27 -2.01
N PHE A 182 -15.17 -9.29 -2.91
CA PHE A 182 -14.86 -9.51 -4.31
C PHE A 182 -13.43 -10.01 -4.50
N LEU A 183 -12.44 -9.48 -3.77
CA LEU A 183 -11.07 -9.99 -3.79
C LEU A 183 -10.97 -11.43 -3.30
N LEU A 184 -11.84 -11.84 -2.36
CA LEU A 184 -11.88 -13.23 -1.87
C LEU A 184 -12.60 -14.17 -2.85
N ASN A 185 -13.81 -13.81 -3.30
CA ASN A 185 -14.70 -14.71 -4.06
C ASN A 185 -14.67 -14.50 -5.58
N GLY A 186 -14.39 -13.29 -6.05
CA GLY A 186 -14.32 -12.93 -7.48
C GLY A 186 -15.66 -12.91 -8.24
N ARG A 187 -16.81 -12.93 -7.53
CA ARG A 187 -18.13 -13.11 -8.16
C ARG A 187 -18.89 -11.83 -8.50
N HIS A 188 -18.89 -10.84 -7.59
CA HIS A 188 -19.68 -9.61 -7.72
C HIS A 188 -18.77 -8.39 -7.57
N ARG A 189 -18.57 -7.61 -8.66
CA ARG A 189 -17.70 -6.43 -8.64
C ARG A 189 -18.32 -5.25 -7.88
N SER A 190 -19.61 -5.00 -8.06
CA SER A 190 -20.30 -3.84 -7.49
C SER A 190 -21.37 -4.25 -6.47
N LEU A 191 -21.72 -3.33 -5.57
CA LEU A 191 -22.82 -3.51 -4.63
C LEU A 191 -24.16 -3.73 -5.35
N SER A 192 -24.37 -3.02 -6.46
CA SER A 192 -25.56 -3.17 -7.31
C SER A 192 -25.65 -4.56 -7.92
N ASP A 193 -24.52 -5.13 -8.36
CA ASP A 193 -24.47 -6.49 -8.89
C ASP A 193 -24.75 -7.52 -7.79
N ARG A 194 -24.22 -7.29 -6.58
CA ARG A 194 -24.46 -8.17 -5.42
C ARG A 194 -25.92 -8.15 -4.99
N PHE A 195 -26.54 -6.98 -4.92
CA PHE A 195 -27.96 -6.85 -4.55
C PHE A 195 -28.88 -7.56 -5.53
N LEU A 196 -28.54 -7.55 -6.82
CA LEU A 196 -29.32 -8.19 -7.88
C LEU A 196 -28.89 -9.64 -8.17
N GLY A 197 -27.84 -10.13 -7.51
CA GLY A 197 -27.27 -11.45 -7.76
C GLY A 197 -26.70 -11.62 -9.17
N MET A 198 -26.32 -10.53 -9.84
CA MET A 198 -25.74 -10.57 -11.18
C MET A 198 -24.25 -10.90 -11.10
N SER A 199 -23.79 -11.78 -11.98
CA SER A 199 -22.38 -12.17 -12.08
C SER A 199 -21.92 -12.11 -13.52
N LEU A 200 -20.66 -11.70 -13.74
CA LEU A 200 -20.02 -11.72 -15.05
C LEU A 200 -19.49 -13.14 -15.32
N VAL A 201 -19.91 -13.73 -16.42
CA VAL A 201 -19.51 -15.07 -16.87
C VAL A 201 -18.79 -14.93 -18.21
N PRO A 202 -17.69 -15.67 -18.46
CA PRO A 202 -17.02 -15.63 -19.75
C PRO A 202 -17.95 -16.15 -20.85
N THR A 203 -17.97 -15.45 -21.97
CA THR A 203 -18.78 -15.80 -23.16
C THR A 203 -18.11 -16.93 -23.95
N SER A 204 -16.78 -17.02 -23.89
CA SER A 204 -15.98 -18.09 -24.48
C SER A 204 -14.95 -18.60 -23.46
N SER A 205 -14.69 -19.91 -23.44
CA SER A 205 -13.69 -20.51 -22.54
C SER A 205 -12.24 -20.22 -22.97
N GLN A 206 -12.04 -19.68 -24.18
CA GLN A 206 -10.74 -19.40 -24.80
C GLN A 206 -10.54 -17.91 -25.09
N ALA A 207 -10.87 -17.02 -24.16
CA ALA A 207 -10.38 -15.65 -24.23
C ALA A 207 -8.86 -15.65 -23.97
N LYS A 208 -8.06 -15.92 -25.01
CA LYS A 208 -6.61 -15.80 -24.99
C LYS A 208 -6.32 -14.30 -24.86
N ARG A 209 -6.16 -13.82 -23.62
CA ARG A 209 -5.78 -12.44 -23.35
C ARG A 209 -4.44 -12.20 -24.03
N GLU A 210 -4.46 -11.42 -25.09
CA GLU A 210 -3.26 -10.78 -25.62
C GLU A 210 -2.85 -9.77 -24.56
N VAL A 211 -1.98 -10.19 -23.63
CA VAL A 211 -1.33 -9.29 -22.69
C VAL A 211 -0.44 -8.40 -23.56
N SER A 212 -0.92 -7.20 -23.86
CA SER A 212 -0.12 -6.17 -24.52
C SER A 212 1.13 -5.92 -23.68
N TYR A 213 2.28 -6.32 -24.21
CA TYR A 213 3.61 -6.25 -23.58
C TYR A 213 3.94 -4.85 -23.02
N GLU A 214 3.30 -3.80 -23.55
CA GLU A 214 3.39 -2.43 -23.06
C GLU A 214 3.01 -2.30 -21.56
N PHE A 215 2.00 -3.03 -21.08
CA PHE A 215 1.57 -2.95 -19.67
C PHE A 215 2.47 -3.76 -18.74
N MET A 216 3.14 -4.81 -19.23
CA MET A 216 4.17 -5.51 -18.46
C MET A 216 5.42 -4.64 -18.36
N ASN A 217 5.80 -3.99 -19.46
CA ASN A 217 6.97 -3.12 -19.49
C ASN A 217 6.79 -1.87 -18.62
N ARG A 218 5.64 -1.19 -18.72
CA ARG A 218 5.32 -0.04 -17.84
C ARG A 218 5.28 -0.40 -16.36
N GLN A 219 4.86 -1.62 -16.01
CA GLN A 219 4.85 -2.06 -14.61
C GLN A 219 6.27 -2.31 -14.07
N MET A 220 7.16 -2.88 -14.89
CA MET A 220 8.58 -3.01 -14.53
C MET A 220 9.25 -1.65 -14.35
N GLU A 221 8.92 -0.69 -15.23
CA GLU A 221 9.42 0.68 -15.13
C GLU A 221 8.90 1.37 -13.85
N PHE A 222 7.60 1.28 -13.54
CA PHE A 222 7.04 1.90 -12.34
C PHE A 222 7.59 1.33 -11.02
N LEU A 223 7.88 0.03 -10.98
CA LEU A 223 8.39 -0.63 -9.78
C LEU A 223 9.82 -0.14 -9.45
N LEU A 224 10.64 0.12 -10.47
CA LEU A 224 11.97 0.74 -10.31
C LEU A 224 11.90 2.18 -9.78
N PHE A 225 10.84 2.93 -10.10
CA PHE A 225 10.63 4.29 -9.59
C PHE A 225 10.03 4.33 -8.17
N LEU A 226 9.22 3.35 -7.79
CA LEU A 226 8.57 3.30 -6.47
C LEU A 226 9.43 2.62 -5.40
N LEU A 227 10.27 1.66 -5.77
CA LEU A 227 11.16 0.93 -4.85
C LEU A 227 12.09 1.86 -4.03
N PRO A 228 12.68 2.93 -4.60
CA PRO A 228 13.53 3.85 -3.83
C PRO A 228 12.74 4.80 -2.93
N LEU A 229 11.46 5.03 -3.20
CA LEU A 229 10.62 5.99 -2.47
C LEU A 229 9.86 5.36 -1.29
N ILE A 230 9.68 4.04 -1.31
CA ILE A 230 9.07 3.31 -0.21
C ILE A 230 10.14 3.02 0.84
N ASN A 231 10.15 3.82 1.91
CA ASN A 231 10.90 3.54 3.13
C ASN A 231 10.33 2.30 3.84
N THR A 232 10.66 1.11 3.34
CA THR A 232 10.24 -0.20 3.86
C THR A 232 10.48 -0.33 5.36
N ARG A 233 11.52 0.32 5.88
CA ARG A 233 11.87 0.39 7.31
C ARG A 233 10.80 1.09 8.17
N SER A 234 10.16 2.14 7.66
CA SER A 234 9.11 2.87 8.39
C SER A 234 7.78 2.12 8.39
N LEU A 235 7.42 1.54 7.25
CA LEU A 235 6.23 0.71 7.09
C LEU A 235 6.30 -0.54 7.95
N GLN A 236 7.44 -1.23 7.99
CA GLN A 236 7.63 -2.40 8.85
C GLN A 236 7.48 -2.03 10.33
N ARG A 237 7.98 -0.88 10.78
CA ARG A 237 7.81 -0.38 12.16
C ARG A 237 6.35 -0.02 12.46
N GLN A 238 5.64 0.61 11.53
CA GLN A 238 4.22 0.93 11.71
C GLN A 238 3.35 -0.33 11.74
N VAL A 239 3.62 -1.29 10.85
CA VAL A 239 2.89 -2.56 10.80
C VAL A 239 3.18 -3.40 12.04
N THR A 240 4.43 -3.49 12.50
CA THR A 240 4.76 -4.20 13.74
C THR A 240 4.19 -3.52 14.98
N ARG A 241 4.14 -2.17 15.03
CA ARG A 241 3.44 -1.42 16.11
C ARG A 241 1.93 -1.67 16.10
N LEU A 242 1.29 -1.72 14.93
CA LEU A 242 -0.14 -2.00 14.82
C LEU A 242 -0.46 -3.46 15.15
N ILE A 243 0.38 -4.40 14.74
CA ILE A 243 0.24 -5.81 15.08
C ILE A 243 0.48 -6.03 16.57
N SER A 244 1.47 -5.39 17.18
CA SER A 244 1.74 -5.50 18.62
C SER A 244 0.66 -4.85 19.49
N GLN A 245 0.01 -3.78 19.00
CA GLN A 245 -1.17 -3.19 19.65
C GLN A 245 -2.41 -4.10 19.57
N LEU A 246 -2.51 -4.92 18.52
CA LEU A 246 -3.59 -5.90 18.36
C LEU A 246 -3.30 -7.23 19.09
N THR A 247 -2.03 -7.55 19.36
CA THR A 247 -1.62 -8.70 20.18
C THR A 247 -1.24 -8.25 21.58
N SER A 248 -2.22 -7.84 22.40
CA SER A 248 -2.01 -7.65 23.83
C SER A 248 -1.72 -9.00 24.52
N PRO A 249 -0.62 -9.16 25.27
CA PRO A 249 -0.43 -10.32 26.14
C PRO A 249 -1.27 -10.11 27.40
N ALA A 250 -2.56 -10.41 27.32
CA ALA A 250 -3.32 -10.72 28.51
C ALA A 250 -2.90 -12.14 28.93
N ILE A 251 -2.03 -12.27 29.94
CA ILE A 251 -1.94 -13.36 30.93
C ILE A 251 -0.66 -13.17 31.77
N LEU A 252 -0.84 -13.20 33.11
CA LEU A 252 0.13 -13.18 34.22
C LEU A 252 0.54 -11.81 34.80
N SER A 253 -0.45 -11.13 35.40
CA SER A 253 -0.22 -10.43 36.66
C SER A 253 -0.15 -11.45 37.79
N ASN A 254 1.00 -11.62 38.44
CA ASN A 254 1.00 -12.18 39.80
C ASN A 254 1.88 -11.38 40.74
N THR A 255 1.25 -11.10 41.88
CA THR A 255 1.65 -10.31 43.03
C THR A 255 2.95 -10.79 43.67
N SER A 256 3.83 -9.87 44.04
CA SER A 256 4.75 -10.10 45.16
C SER A 256 4.96 -8.82 45.97
N LYS A 257 4.82 -8.98 47.28
CA LYS A 257 4.87 -7.94 48.30
C LYS A 257 6.32 -7.53 48.60
N SER A 258 6.50 -6.23 48.82
CA SER A 258 7.46 -5.56 49.71
C SER A 258 8.69 -6.36 50.17
N ALA A 259 9.85 -6.05 49.57
CA ALA A 259 11.19 -6.29 50.12
C ALA A 259 12.02 -4.99 49.95
N PRO A 260 13.07 -4.75 50.77
CA PRO A 260 13.61 -3.41 51.00
C PRO A 260 14.37 -2.86 49.79
N ARG A 261 14.36 -1.52 49.67
CA ARG A 261 14.99 -0.76 48.59
C ARG A 261 16.51 -0.90 48.62
N ILE A 262 17.03 -1.84 47.84
CA ILE A 262 18.35 -1.75 47.23
C ILE A 262 18.12 -1.06 45.88
N TYR A 263 18.92 -0.04 45.53
CA TYR A 263 18.87 0.63 44.23
C TYR A 263 19.25 -0.36 43.12
N LEU A 264 18.29 -1.15 42.66
CA LEU A 264 18.44 -2.00 41.48
C LEU A 264 18.48 -1.06 40.27
N ARG A 265 19.68 -0.90 39.70
CA ARG A 265 19.85 -0.20 38.42
C ARG A 265 18.92 -0.85 37.40
N LYS A 266 18.10 -0.04 36.72
CA LYS A 266 17.26 -0.53 35.62
C LYS A 266 18.19 -1.12 34.56
N ARG A 267 17.97 -2.39 34.24
CA ARG A 267 18.75 -3.11 33.24
C ARG A 267 18.17 -2.85 31.86
N GLY A 268 19.01 -2.46 30.90
CA GLY A 268 18.60 -2.23 29.51
C GLY A 268 18.51 -3.54 28.72
N LYS A 269 17.76 -3.52 27.62
CA LYS A 269 17.53 -4.70 26.74
C LYS A 269 18.83 -5.31 26.19
N TYR A 270 19.90 -4.53 26.08
CA TYR A 270 21.19 -4.94 25.53
C TYR A 270 22.35 -4.80 26.54
N GLU A 271 22.10 -4.94 27.85
CA GLU A 271 23.15 -4.88 28.89
C GLU A 271 24.18 -6.02 28.77
N ALA A 272 23.76 -7.20 28.31
CA ALA A 272 24.63 -8.37 28.16
C ALA A 272 25.64 -8.27 27.00
N LEU A 273 25.60 -7.20 26.20
CA LEU A 273 26.49 -6.99 25.06
C LEU A 273 27.84 -6.42 25.52
N SER A 274 28.96 -6.93 25.00
CA SER A 274 30.31 -6.44 25.36
C SER A 274 30.46 -4.94 25.06
N ALA A 275 31.30 -4.22 25.82
CA ALA A 275 31.46 -2.76 25.71
C ALA A 275 31.95 -2.31 24.32
N ASP A 276 32.67 -3.18 23.61
CA ASP A 276 33.25 -2.91 22.28
C ASP A 276 32.23 -3.04 21.13
N GLN A 277 30.98 -3.39 21.44
CA GLN A 277 29.92 -3.57 20.45
C GLN A 277 28.83 -2.51 20.57
N CYS A 278 28.37 -1.98 19.43
CA CYS A 278 27.30 -1.00 19.41
C CYS A 278 25.92 -1.67 19.60
N ALA A 279 25.22 -1.36 20.70
CA ALA A 279 23.89 -1.94 20.97
C ALA A 279 22.81 -1.44 19.99
N VAL A 280 22.95 -0.24 19.41
CA VAL A 280 22.04 0.24 18.35
C VAL A 280 22.27 -0.52 17.04
N CYS A 281 23.52 -0.87 16.71
CA CYS A 281 23.82 -1.73 15.56
C CYS A 281 23.22 -3.13 15.74
N ALA A 282 23.36 -3.71 16.94
CA ALA A 282 22.76 -5.01 17.28
C ALA A 282 21.21 -4.96 17.21
N GLU A 283 20.60 -3.87 17.67
CA GLU A 283 19.15 -3.67 17.55
C GLU A 283 18.72 -3.53 16.08
N ASN A 284 19.43 -2.73 15.28
CA ASN A 284 19.12 -2.56 13.87
C ASN A 284 19.28 -3.88 13.08
N ALA A 285 20.28 -4.70 13.44
CA ALA A 285 20.46 -6.04 12.88
C ALA A 285 19.30 -6.98 13.22
N SER A 286 18.69 -6.84 14.40
CA SER A 286 17.51 -7.64 14.79
C SER A 286 16.26 -7.32 13.97
N TYR A 287 16.15 -6.11 13.40
CA TYR A 287 15.04 -5.73 12.53
C TYR A 287 15.28 -6.03 11.05
N SER A 288 16.54 -6.14 10.62
CA SER A 288 16.86 -6.56 9.25
C SER A 288 16.74 -8.08 9.12
N LEU A 289 15.57 -8.57 8.70
CA LEU A 289 15.40 -9.96 8.26
C LEU A 289 16.17 -10.18 6.96
N ASN A 290 17.48 -10.40 7.07
CA ASN A 290 18.33 -10.76 5.95
C ASN A 290 18.09 -12.25 5.63
N LEU A 291 17.24 -12.54 4.65
CA LEU A 291 16.83 -13.89 4.22
C LEU A 291 17.97 -14.69 3.53
N GLY A 292 19.23 -14.38 3.83
CA GLY A 292 20.42 -15.05 3.28
C GLY A 292 21.30 -15.75 4.32
N TYR A 293 21.07 -15.54 5.62
CA TYR A 293 21.95 -16.07 6.68
C TYR A 293 21.16 -16.48 7.92
N THR A 294 20.37 -17.54 7.80
CA THR A 294 19.45 -18.01 8.86
C THR A 294 20.12 -18.81 9.98
N SER A 295 21.46 -18.89 10.04
CA SER A 295 22.16 -19.55 11.16
C SER A 295 22.35 -18.64 12.38
N ASP A 296 22.51 -17.33 12.18
CA ASP A 296 23.04 -16.46 13.24
C ASP A 296 21.95 -15.79 14.10
N ALA A 297 20.72 -15.69 13.60
CA ALA A 297 19.60 -15.09 14.34
C ALA A 297 19.15 -15.91 15.57
N LEU A 298 19.36 -17.23 15.56
CA LEU A 298 19.07 -18.10 16.71
C LEU A 298 20.13 -18.01 17.82
N SER A 299 21.35 -17.56 17.50
CA SER A 299 22.43 -17.47 18.48
C SER A 299 22.25 -16.31 19.49
N VAL A 300 21.55 -15.25 19.10
CA VAL A 300 21.29 -14.08 19.96
C VAL A 300 20.13 -14.33 20.94
N ALA A 301 19.20 -15.22 20.59
CA ALA A 301 18.10 -15.60 21.48
C ALA A 301 18.50 -16.63 22.55
N SER A 302 19.57 -17.41 22.34
CA SER A 302 20.05 -18.44 23.28
C SER A 302 21.25 -18.03 24.14
N ALA A 303 21.71 -16.77 24.09
CA ALA A 303 22.85 -16.30 24.87
C ALA A 303 22.55 -16.04 26.37
N THR A 304 21.43 -16.54 26.91
CA THR A 304 21.09 -16.45 28.33
C THR A 304 21.86 -17.45 29.22
N GLU A 305 22.65 -18.38 28.66
CA GLU A 305 23.39 -19.38 29.45
C GLU A 305 24.77 -19.70 28.87
N ARG A 306 25.74 -18.77 28.95
CA ARG A 306 27.16 -19.16 28.98
C ARG A 306 28.01 -18.12 29.71
N ALA A 307 28.79 -18.62 30.67
CA ALA A 307 29.79 -17.87 31.42
C ALA A 307 30.86 -17.28 30.47
N PRO A 308 31.52 -16.16 30.85
CA PRO A 308 32.47 -15.50 29.98
C PRO A 308 33.76 -16.32 29.88
N GLU A 309 34.04 -16.88 28.71
CA GLU A 309 35.40 -17.29 28.37
C GLU A 309 36.21 -16.07 27.90
N PRO A 310 37.50 -15.96 28.27
CA PRO A 310 38.35 -14.87 27.81
C PRO A 310 38.60 -15.03 26.32
N THR A 311 38.01 -14.14 25.52
CA THR A 311 38.21 -14.09 24.07
C THR A 311 39.64 -13.71 23.75
N ARG A 312 40.26 -14.48 22.86
CA ARG A 312 41.56 -14.20 22.23
C ARG A 312 41.46 -12.86 21.48
N ASP A 313 42.50 -12.03 21.56
CA ASP A 313 42.56 -10.65 21.06
C ASP A 313 42.45 -10.44 19.53
N ASP A 314 42.12 -11.48 18.74
CA ASP A 314 42.13 -11.43 17.26
C ASP A 314 40.73 -11.59 16.60
N GLU A 315 39.63 -11.69 17.36
CA GLU A 315 38.29 -11.86 16.77
C GLU A 315 37.58 -10.51 16.58
N VAL A 316 37.34 -10.13 15.31
CA VAL A 316 36.63 -8.88 14.96
C VAL A 316 35.22 -8.90 15.57
N PRO A 317 34.84 -7.90 16.39
CA PRO A 317 33.51 -7.84 17.00
C PRO A 317 32.41 -7.88 15.95
N ARG A 318 31.31 -8.60 16.19
CA ARG A 318 30.17 -8.71 15.25
C ARG A 318 29.51 -7.37 14.92
N PHE A 319 29.56 -6.43 15.85
CA PHE A 319 28.98 -5.09 15.70
C PHE A 319 29.98 -4.02 16.16
N PRO A 320 31.07 -3.78 15.40
CA PRO A 320 32.14 -2.89 15.84
C PRO A 320 31.64 -1.45 15.93
N ILE A 321 32.20 -0.70 16.88
CA ILE A 321 31.86 0.71 17.06
C ILE A 321 32.66 1.55 16.05
N HIS A 322 31.96 2.10 15.06
CA HIS A 322 32.54 3.05 14.12
C HIS A 322 32.39 4.47 14.67
N THR A 323 33.51 5.18 14.85
CA THR A 323 33.58 6.54 15.46
C THR A 323 32.91 6.57 16.84
N PRO A 324 33.64 6.24 17.92
CA PRO A 324 33.07 6.06 19.24
C PRO A 324 32.60 7.40 19.85
N TYR A 325 31.35 7.41 20.29
CA TYR A 325 30.73 8.51 21.04
C TYR A 325 30.21 7.99 22.37
N ILE A 326 30.50 8.72 23.43
CA ILE A 326 30.05 8.41 24.79
C ILE A 326 28.80 9.22 25.10
N THR A 327 27.78 8.54 25.61
CA THR A 327 26.53 9.17 26.04
C THR A 327 26.62 9.67 27.48
N SER A 328 25.70 10.54 27.90
CA SER A 328 25.61 11.03 29.29
C SER A 328 25.54 9.93 30.37
N CYS A 329 25.11 8.72 29.99
CA CYS A 329 25.05 7.56 30.87
C CYS A 329 26.31 6.67 30.83
N GLY A 330 27.38 7.12 30.16
CA GLY A 330 28.68 6.45 30.09
C GLY A 330 28.79 5.30 29.08
N HIS A 331 27.75 5.07 28.26
CA HIS A 331 27.75 3.99 27.27
C HIS A 331 28.22 4.49 25.90
N VAL A 332 29.03 3.68 25.23
CA VAL A 332 29.64 3.99 23.92
C VAL A 332 28.83 3.38 22.78
N TYR A 333 28.63 4.16 21.73
CA TYR A 333 27.99 3.74 20.48
C TYR A 333 28.67 4.41 19.27
N CYS A 334 28.26 4.02 18.06
CA CYS A 334 28.68 4.71 16.84
C CYS A 334 28.06 6.12 16.76
N TYR A 335 28.83 7.11 16.29
CA TYR A 335 28.35 8.47 16.01
C TYR A 335 27.02 8.48 15.24
N HIS A 336 26.95 7.78 14.10
CA HIS A 336 25.77 7.76 13.25
C HIS A 336 24.54 7.18 13.97
N CYS A 337 24.74 6.16 14.81
CA CYS A 337 23.68 5.51 15.55
C CYS A 337 23.08 6.41 16.64
N ILE A 338 23.91 7.15 17.38
CA ILE A 338 23.42 8.10 18.39
C ILE A 338 22.75 9.29 17.70
N ALA A 339 23.39 9.84 16.66
CA ALA A 339 22.87 10.98 15.91
C ALA A 339 21.46 10.70 15.36
N GLU A 340 21.25 9.52 14.75
CA GLU A 340 19.92 9.10 14.25
C GLU A 340 18.87 9.02 15.37
N ARG A 341 19.24 8.58 16.57
CA ARG A 341 18.32 8.44 17.72
C ARG A 341 18.00 9.79 18.37
N MET A 342 18.98 10.67 18.50
CA MET A 342 18.80 12.02 19.03
C MET A 342 17.97 12.90 18.09
N MET A 343 18.20 12.83 16.77
CA MET A 343 17.39 13.57 15.79
C MET A 343 15.93 13.09 15.80
N ARG A 344 15.69 11.77 15.83
CA ARG A 344 14.32 11.23 15.87
C ARG A 344 13.53 11.65 17.11
N THR A 345 14.19 11.72 18.26
CA THR A 345 13.53 12.13 19.50
C THR A 345 13.27 13.63 19.53
N ALA A 346 14.13 14.44 18.90
CA ALA A 346 13.89 15.86 18.69
C ALA A 346 12.68 16.12 17.79
N ASP A 347 12.51 15.35 16.71
CA ASP A 347 11.36 15.48 15.79
C ASP A 347 10.02 15.11 16.46
N GLU A 348 10.02 14.16 17.40
CA GLU A 348 8.82 13.68 18.11
C GLU A 348 8.39 14.60 19.28
N GLY A 349 9.16 15.65 19.61
CA GLY A 349 8.79 16.66 20.61
C GLY A 349 8.73 16.15 22.05
N LEU A 350 9.39 15.02 22.36
CA LEU A 350 9.50 14.51 23.72
C LEU A 350 10.68 15.18 24.45
N ASP A 351 10.40 15.99 25.48
CA ASP A 351 11.41 16.59 26.37
C ASP A 351 12.24 15.55 27.15
N SER A 352 11.79 14.30 27.19
CA SER A 352 12.55 13.17 27.68
C SER A 352 13.40 12.59 26.55
N GLY A 353 14.69 12.95 26.50
CA GLY A 353 15.66 12.44 25.51
C GLY A 353 15.69 10.91 25.39
N TRP A 354 16.32 10.40 24.33
CA TRP A 354 16.35 8.98 23.98
C TRP A 354 16.77 8.05 25.13
N GLU A 355 16.05 6.95 25.34
CA GLU A 355 16.40 5.93 26.33
C GLU A 355 17.59 5.06 25.90
N CYS A 356 18.63 4.99 26.73
CA CYS A 356 19.80 4.17 26.47
C CYS A 356 19.47 2.67 26.46
N LEU A 357 19.87 1.96 25.42
CA LEU A 357 19.59 0.52 25.26
C LEU A 357 20.34 -0.39 26.24
N ARG A 358 21.36 0.12 26.93
CA ARG A 358 22.18 -0.62 27.91
C ARG A 358 21.75 -0.42 29.36
N CYS A 359 21.36 0.79 29.76
CA CYS A 359 20.98 1.11 31.14
C CYS A 359 19.58 1.73 31.31
N ALA A 360 18.82 1.89 30.23
CA ALA A 360 17.48 2.48 30.22
C ALA A 360 17.39 3.88 30.86
N GLU A 361 18.49 4.62 30.91
CA GLU A 361 18.55 6.02 31.34
C GLU A 361 18.36 6.96 30.13
N SER A 362 17.72 8.12 30.35
CA SER A 362 17.52 9.12 29.30
C SER A 362 18.84 9.80 28.93
N VAL A 363 19.26 9.66 27.68
CA VAL A 363 20.45 10.31 27.12
C VAL A 363 20.08 11.72 26.68
N LYS A 364 20.76 12.72 27.26
CA LYS A 364 20.55 14.14 26.93
C LYS A 364 21.66 14.73 26.07
N SER A 365 22.88 14.21 26.20
CA SER A 365 24.06 14.62 25.46
C SER A 365 24.88 13.41 25.02
N ALA A 366 25.68 13.61 23.98
CA ALA A 366 26.66 12.66 23.52
C ALA A 366 27.90 13.41 23.06
N ASP A 367 29.06 13.01 23.56
CA ASP A 367 30.36 13.61 23.29
C ASP A 367 31.25 12.61 22.57
N ARG A 368 32.21 13.12 21.79
CA ARG A 368 33.18 12.26 21.11
C ARG A 368 34.10 11.64 22.16
N LEU A 369 34.32 10.33 22.07
CA LEU A 369 35.33 9.68 22.91
C LEU A 369 36.71 10.02 22.32
N GLU A 370 37.40 10.97 22.93
CA GLU A 370 38.79 11.30 22.59
C GLU A 370 39.72 10.27 23.26
N ALA A 371 40.61 9.67 22.48
CA ALA A 371 41.66 8.81 23.03
C ALA A 371 42.77 9.73 23.54
N GLU A 372 43.03 9.69 24.85
CA GLU A 372 44.17 10.39 25.45
C GLU A 372 45.46 9.74 24.93
N GLU A 373 46.06 10.29 23.87
CA GLU A 373 47.44 9.98 23.51
C GLU A 373 48.36 10.64 24.54
N SER A 374 48.76 9.88 25.56
CA SER A 374 49.81 10.29 26.48
C SER A 374 51.16 10.28 25.75
N ILE A 375 51.53 11.41 25.14
CA ILE A 375 52.90 11.65 24.67
C ILE A 375 53.77 11.93 25.90
N PRO A 376 54.82 11.12 26.18
CA PRO A 376 55.70 11.40 27.31
C PRO A 376 56.51 12.67 27.04
N ALA A 377 56.45 13.60 27.99
CA ALA A 377 57.23 14.83 27.97
C ALA A 377 58.73 14.51 28.02
N HIS A 378 59.46 14.82 26.95
CA HIS A 378 60.88 15.14 27.02
C HIS A 378 61.15 16.44 26.26
N SER A 379 61.78 17.35 26.97
CA SER A 379 62.18 18.68 26.55
C SER A 379 63.38 18.64 25.60
N ASP A 380 63.45 19.71 24.80
CA ASP A 380 64.63 20.28 24.15
C ASP A 380 65.24 19.49 22.96
N THR A 381 64.96 19.96 21.74
CA THR A 381 65.97 20.65 20.91
C THR A 381 65.31 21.26 19.65
N MET A 382 65.52 22.56 19.53
CA MET A 382 65.22 23.47 18.43
C MET A 382 65.90 23.08 17.11
N SER A 383 65.14 23.09 15.99
CA SER A 383 65.59 23.66 14.70
C SER A 383 64.45 23.66 13.65
N ASP A 384 63.96 24.87 13.38
CA ASP A 384 63.55 25.50 12.13
C ASP A 384 63.23 24.63 10.90
N TYR A 385 62.05 24.84 10.29
CA TYR A 385 61.95 25.16 8.85
C TYR A 385 60.57 25.75 8.53
N GLU A 386 60.60 26.99 8.06
CA GLU A 386 59.48 27.89 7.77
C GLU A 386 59.00 27.67 6.33
N PHE A 387 57.70 27.43 6.11
CA PHE A 387 57.10 27.27 4.77
C PHE A 387 56.55 28.61 4.30
N SER A 388 57.32 29.28 3.43
CA SER A 388 57.04 30.60 2.86
C SER A 388 55.84 30.61 1.91
N SER A 389 55.00 31.62 2.05
CA SER A 389 53.90 31.99 1.16
C SER A 389 54.34 33.06 0.16
N ASP A 390 54.44 32.74 -1.13
CA ASP A 390 54.57 33.74 -2.20
C ASP A 390 53.91 33.22 -3.49
N VAL A 391 52.75 33.77 -3.85
CA VAL A 391 52.31 33.90 -5.25
C VAL A 391 51.55 35.21 -5.39
N ASP A 392 52.27 36.20 -5.92
CA ASP A 392 51.79 37.55 -6.13
C ASP A 392 51.04 37.68 -7.47
N VAL A 393 50.17 38.69 -7.50
CA VAL A 393 49.19 39.04 -8.53
C VAL A 393 49.83 39.76 -9.73
N THR A 394 49.20 39.63 -10.92
CA THR A 394 49.12 40.51 -12.13
C THR A 394 49.30 39.70 -13.43
N ASP A 395 48.59 39.86 -14.55
CA ASP A 395 47.57 40.82 -14.99
C ASP A 395 46.83 40.29 -16.24
N LEU A 396 45.66 40.90 -16.54
CA LEU A 396 45.06 41.14 -17.88
C LEU A 396 44.16 40.11 -18.63
N SER A 397 42.87 40.49 -18.66
CA SER A 397 41.92 40.57 -19.80
C SER A 397 41.19 39.32 -20.35
N GLY A 398 39.86 39.43 -20.43
CA GLY A 398 39.03 38.57 -21.27
C GLY A 398 37.53 38.61 -20.96
N SER A 399 36.83 39.67 -21.35
CA SER A 399 35.35 39.74 -21.37
C SER A 399 34.74 38.93 -22.52
N ALA A 400 33.60 38.25 -22.27
CA ALA A 400 32.43 37.99 -23.15
C ALA A 400 31.83 36.60 -22.86
N SER A 401 30.70 36.50 -22.14
CA SER A 401 29.32 36.47 -22.63
C SER A 401 28.86 35.15 -23.28
N SER A 402 28.04 34.41 -22.50
CA SER A 402 26.77 33.76 -22.86
C SER A 402 26.62 33.05 -24.22
N TYR A 403 26.28 31.76 -24.23
CA TYR A 403 25.19 31.22 -25.07
C TYR A 403 24.59 29.93 -24.46
N LEU A 404 23.25 29.90 -24.42
CA LEU A 404 22.39 28.75 -24.18
C LEU A 404 22.48 27.75 -25.35
N GLY A 405 22.47 26.44 -25.04
CA GLY A 405 22.34 25.36 -26.01
C GLY A 405 21.14 24.47 -25.72
N SER A 406 20.08 24.65 -26.50
CA SER A 406 18.92 23.76 -26.64
C SER A 406 19.30 22.52 -27.44
N LEU A 407 18.86 21.33 -27.00
CA LEU A 407 19.00 20.07 -27.71
C LEU A 407 17.66 19.70 -28.37
N SER A 408 17.70 19.49 -29.67
CA SER A 408 16.73 18.71 -30.44
C SER A 408 17.50 17.75 -31.33
N GLU A 409 17.36 16.46 -31.09
CA GLU A 409 16.86 15.46 -32.05
C GLU A 409 16.48 14.18 -31.31
#